data_AF-A0A081RCZ5-F1
#
_entry.id   AF-A0A081RCZ5-F1
#
_cell.length_a   1.000
_cell.length_b   1.000
_cell.length_c   1.000
_cell.angle_alpha   90.00
_cell.angle_beta   90.00
_cell.angle_gamma   90.00
#
_symmetry.space_group_name_H-M   'P 1'
#
loop_
_entity.id
_entity.type
_entity.pdbx_description
1 polymer ?
#
loop_
_entity_poly.entity_id
_entity_poly.type
_entity_poly.pdbx_seq_one_letter_code
_entity_poly.pdbx_strand_id
1 'polypeptide(L)' 'MIGVAPGTLENWRTQGTGPKFIKTATGRRGKVLYDLSDIEAWKAANRYSSTSEVA' A
#
# COMPACT_ATOMS: atom_id res chain seq x y z
N MET A 1 -4.25 1.76 10.57
CA MET A 1 -4.93 2.49 9.47
C MET A 1 -3.89 3.30 8.70
N ILE A 2 -3.88 3.23 7.36
CA ILE A 2 -2.80 3.80 6.52
C ILE A 2 -2.82 5.34 6.45
N GLY A 3 -3.99 5.98 6.56
CA GLY A 3 -4.13 7.43 6.56
C GLY A 3 -4.06 8.10 5.18
N VAL A 4 -4.21 7.34 4.09
CA VAL A 4 -4.21 7.88 2.72
C VAL A 4 -5.57 7.68 2.05
N ALA A 5 -5.87 8.53 1.08
CA ALA A 5 -7.12 8.45 0.33
C ALA A 5 -7.23 7.11 -0.43
N PRO A 6 -8.44 6.56 -0.60
CA PRO A 6 -8.64 5.30 -1.32
C PRO A 6 -8.15 5.37 -2.78
N GLY A 7 -8.23 6.54 -3.43
CA GLY A 7 -7.69 6.75 -4.78
C GLY A 7 -6.16 6.64 -4.84
N THR A 8 -5.44 7.11 -3.80
CA THR A 8 -3.99 6.91 -3.69
C THR A 8 -3.64 5.43 -3.56
N LEU A 9 -4.39 4.68 -2.75
CA LEU A 9 -4.20 3.23 -2.61
C LEU A 9 -4.47 2.49 -3.92
N GLU A 10 -5.47 2.91 -4.69
CA GLU A 10 -5.73 2.33 -6.01
C GLU A 10 -4.58 2.58 -6.97
N ASN A 11 -4.09 3.82 -7.03
CA ASN A 11 -2.96 4.20 -7.88
C ASN A 11 -1.66 3.49 -7.49
N TRP A 12 -1.41 3.28 -6.20
CA TRP A 12 -0.24 2.52 -5.73
C TRP A 12 -0.32 1.04 -6.08
N ARG A 13 -1.52 0.44 -6.05
CA ARG A 13 -1.70 -0.96 -6.47
C ARG A 13 -1.40 -1.16 -7.96
N THR A 14 -1.77 -0.21 -8.82
CA THR A 14 -1.47 -0.26 -10.25
C THR A 14 0.00 0.01 -10.56
N GLN A 15 0.64 0.91 -9.82
CA GLN A 15 2.07 1.22 -9.99
C GLN A 15 3.01 0.20 -9.33
N GLY A 16 2.50 -0.63 -8.40
CA GLY A 16 3.32 -1.54 -7.59
C GLY A 16 4.05 -0.84 -6.44
N THR A 17 3.80 0.45 -6.21
CA THR A 17 4.50 1.28 -5.22
C THR A 17 3.66 1.44 -3.95
N GLY A 18 3.34 0.33 -3.29
CA GLY A 18 2.46 0.33 -2.13
C GLY A 18 2.63 -0.87 -1.21
N PRO A 19 1.92 -0.87 -0.07
CA PRO A 19 1.95 -1.97 0.88
C PRO A 19 1.38 -3.23 0.23
N LYS A 20 1.87 -4.39 0.68
CA LYS A 20 1.33 -5.67 0.24
C LYS A 20 -0.15 -5.74 0.54
N PHE A 21 -0.88 -6.28 -0.42
CA PHE A 21 -2.32 -6.38 -0.34
C PHE A 21 -2.74 -7.83 -0.53
N ILE A 22 -3.79 -8.22 0.17
CA ILE A 22 -4.37 -9.55 0.10
C ILE A 22 -5.63 -9.45 -0.75
N LYS A 23 -5.64 -10.17 -1.87
CA LYS A 23 -6.81 -10.27 -2.74
C LYS A 23 -7.63 -11.49 -2.32
N THR A 24 -8.79 -11.23 -1.72
CA THR A 24 -9.64 -12.28 -1.12
C THR A 24 -10.33 -13.19 -2.14
N ALA A 25 -10.45 -12.78 -3.40
CA ALA A 25 -10.97 -13.64 -4.46
C ALA A 25 -10.38 -13.29 -5.82
N THR A 26 -10.18 -14.32 -6.65
CA THR A 26 -9.75 -14.19 -8.04
C THR A 26 -10.95 -13.78 -8.90
N GLY A 27 -11.23 -12.48 -8.96
CA GLY A 27 -12.30 -11.93 -9.81
C GLY A 27 -12.66 -10.47 -9.47
N ARG A 28 -13.62 -9.89 -10.20
CA ARG A 28 -14.09 -8.51 -9.98
C ARG A 28 -14.71 -8.25 -8.60
N ARG A 29 -15.12 -9.29 -7.88
CA ARG A 29 -15.68 -9.21 -6.52
C ARG A 29 -14.65 -9.42 -5.40
N GLY A 30 -13.39 -9.68 -5.75
CA GLY A 30 -12.32 -9.81 -4.76
C GLY A 30 -12.10 -8.51 -4.01
N LYS A 31 -12.34 -8.52 -2.71
CA LYS A 31 -11.98 -7.40 -1.85
C LYS A 31 -10.47 -7.37 -1.67
N VAL A 32 -9.92 -6.17 -1.67
CA VAL A 32 -8.52 -5.95 -1.34
C VAL A 32 -8.42 -5.59 0.12
N LEU A 33 -7.78 -6.48 0.88
CA LEU A 33 -7.49 -6.28 2.30
C LEU A 33 -6.02 -5.89 2.47
N TYR A 34 -5.75 -5.22 3.57
CA TYR A 34 -4.40 -4.93 4.00
C TYR A 34 -4.23 -5.49 5.41
N ASP A 35 -3.16 -6.24 5.59
CA ASP A 35 -2.75 -6.65 6.92
C ASP A 35 -2.02 -5.50 7.62
N LEU A 36 -2.22 -5.35 8.93
CA LEU A 36 -1.60 -4.27 9.69
C LEU A 36 -0.07 -4.40 9.69
N SER A 37 0.47 -5.62 9.78
CA SER A 37 1.90 -5.88 9.79
C SER A 37 2.55 -5.58 8.44
N ASP A 38 1.89 -5.91 7.32
CA ASP A 38 2.36 -5.54 5.98
C ASP A 38 2.38 -4.02 5.78
N ILE A 39 1.36 -3.33 6.31
CA ILE A 39 1.30 -1.87 6.31
C ILE A 39 2.48 -1.28 7.09
N GLU A 40 2.75 -1.79 8.28
CA GLU A 40 3.81 -1.29 9.15
C GLU A 40 5.19 -1.57 8.56
N ALA A 41 5.42 -2.77 8.00
CA ALA A 41 6.66 -3.11 7.30
C ALA A 41 6.88 -2.20 6.09
N TRP A 42 5.84 -1.95 5.29
CA TRP A 42 5.93 -1.01 4.17
C TRP A 42 6.21 0.42 4.65
N LYS A 43 5.52 0.87 5.70
CA LYS A 43 5.76 2.19 6.30
C LYS A 43 7.20 2.32 6.78
N ALA A 44 7.75 1.30 7.44
CA ALA A 44 9.13 1.31 7.90
C ALA A 44 10.13 1.35 6.72
N ALA A 45 9.88 0.55 5.67
CA ALA A 45 10.72 0.51 4.48
C ALA A 45 10.63 1.81 3.63
N ASN A 46 9.49 2.49 3.66
CA ASN A 46 9.23 3.73 2.90
C ASN A 46 9.22 4.96 3.83
N ARG A 47 9.81 4.86 5.02
CA ARG A 47 9.98 5.98 5.94
C ARG A 47 11.27 6.70 5.59
N TYR A 48 11.13 7.72 4.77
CA TYR A 48 12.23 8.62 4.44
C TYR A 48 12.13 9.87 5.33
N SER A 49 13.27 10.31 5.86
CA SER A 49 13.31 11.51 6.71
C SER A 49 13.30 12.81 5.91
N SER A 50 13.55 12.73 4.60
CA SER A 50 13.57 13.88 3.69
C SER A 50 13.11 13.47 2.30
N THR A 51 12.34 14.33 1.64
CA THR A 51 11.88 14.16 0.25
C THR A 51 13.01 14.13 -0.78
N SER A 52 14.23 14.52 -0.39
CA SER A 52 15.44 14.40 -1.23
C SER A 52 16.08 13.01 -1.20
N GLU A 53 15.62 12.09 -0.34
CA GLU A 53 16.18 10.75 -0.18
C GLU A 53 15.60 9.73 -1.19
N VAL A 54 14.50 10.09 -1.85
CA VAL A 54 13.85 9.30 -2.91
C VAL A 54 14.25 9.91 -4.25
N ALA A 55 15.34 9.43 -4.84
CA ALA A 55 15.90 9.89 -6.11
C ALA A 55 15.64 8.90 -7.24
#